data_AF-A0A674PC41-F1
#
_entry.id   AF-A0A674PC41-F1
#
_cell.length_a   1.000
_cell.length_b   1.000
_cell.length_c   1.000
_cell.angle_alpha   90.00
_cell.angle_beta   90.00
_cell.angle_gamma   90.00
#
_symmetry.space_group_name_H-M   'P 1'
#
loop_
_entity.id
_entity.type
_entity.pdbx_description
1 polymer ?
#
loop_
_entity_poly.entity_id
_entity_poly.type
_entity_poly.pdbx_seq_one_letter_code
_entity_poly.pdbx_strand_id
1 'polypeptide(L)'
;MSDNQSWNSSGSEEDIEPLEEPGHHVGMADLSGVLSKWTNYIHGWQDRWVVLKNNTLSYYKSQDETEYGCRGSLCLTKAVITPHEFDECRMDISVNDSVWYLRAQDPDHRQQWIDAIELHRADSGYGSESSLRRQGSMLSLTSATSGYSATSTSSFKKGHSLREKLAEMETFRDILCRQVDTLQKYFDGCADAVSKDELQRDKIMEDDEEEFPNTRTDEFLHNNGKEKLLQSLTPKGINGIDFKGEAITFKATTAGILATLSHCIDLMVKREDSWQRRLEKEMEKRRRIEEGYKSALNELKKKSHFGGPDYEEGPNSLINEDEFFDAVEAALDRQDKIEEQVSRWIRLIISPPLHR
;
A
#
# COMPACT_ATOMS: atom_id res chain seq x y z
N MET A 1 -52.29 -53.33 22.56
CA MET A 1 -52.93 -54.07 21.46
C MET A 1 -53.09 -53.04 20.35
N SER A 2 -52.22 -53.00 19.34
CA SER A 2 -52.12 -54.01 18.26
C SER A 2 -53.48 -54.14 17.58
N ASP A 3 -53.68 -54.02 16.29
CA ASP A 3 -52.87 -53.85 15.09
C ASP A 3 -53.95 -53.56 14.00
N ASN A 4 -53.59 -52.95 12.87
CA ASN A 4 -53.82 -53.67 11.62
C ASN A 4 -53.08 -53.07 10.43
N GLN A 5 -52.38 -53.99 9.78
CA GLN A 5 -51.58 -53.91 8.57
C GLN A 5 -52.45 -53.84 7.31
N SER A 6 -51.91 -53.29 6.22
CA SER A 6 -51.94 -53.86 4.85
C SER A 6 -51.13 -52.94 3.90
N TRP A 7 -49.86 -53.26 3.55
CA TRP A 7 -49.37 -53.84 2.27
C TRP A 7 -49.53 -52.91 1.04
N ASN A 8 -48.51 -52.52 0.26
CA ASN A 8 -47.73 -53.39 -0.65
C ASN A 8 -46.43 -52.72 -1.17
N SER A 9 -45.49 -53.60 -1.51
CA SER A 9 -44.16 -53.40 -2.09
C SER A 9 -44.11 -52.81 -3.51
N SER A 10 -43.00 -52.16 -3.84
CA SER A 10 -42.21 -52.47 -5.04
C SER A 10 -40.81 -51.89 -4.91
N GLY A 11 -39.80 -52.76 -5.02
CA GLY A 11 -38.41 -52.39 -5.09
C GLY A 11 -37.99 -52.05 -6.52
N SER A 12 -37.00 -51.17 -6.62
CA SER A 12 -36.08 -51.11 -7.75
C SER A 12 -34.71 -50.76 -7.19
N GLU A 13 -33.80 -51.70 -7.34
CA GLU A 13 -32.40 -51.68 -6.97
C GLU A 13 -31.59 -50.65 -7.78
N GLU A 14 -30.63 -50.03 -7.10
CA GLU A 14 -29.29 -49.65 -7.58
C GLU A 14 -29.14 -48.66 -8.75
N ASP A 15 -28.78 -47.41 -8.42
CA ASP A 15 -27.43 -46.90 -8.75
C ASP A 15 -27.09 -45.74 -7.78
N ILE A 16 -26.28 -46.04 -6.77
CA ILE A 16 -25.70 -45.06 -5.84
C ILE A 16 -24.38 -44.60 -6.47
N GLU A 17 -24.39 -43.49 -7.19
CA GLU A 17 -23.17 -42.69 -7.32
C GLU A 17 -22.91 -42.02 -5.96
N PRO A 18 -21.71 -42.20 -5.36
CA PRO A 18 -21.37 -41.41 -4.19
C PRO A 18 -21.22 -39.97 -4.65
N LEU A 19 -22.18 -39.12 -4.30
CA LEU A 19 -21.95 -37.68 -4.27
C LEU A 19 -20.66 -37.49 -3.48
N GLU A 20 -19.64 -36.95 -4.13
CA GLU A 20 -18.44 -36.46 -3.50
C GLU A 20 -18.88 -35.46 -2.43
N GLU A 21 -18.96 -35.92 -1.18
CA GLU A 21 -19.02 -35.05 -0.02
C GLU A 21 -17.83 -34.10 -0.15
N PRO A 22 -18.04 -32.77 -0.22
CA PRO A 22 -16.94 -31.85 -0.07
C PRO A 22 -16.50 -32.04 1.37
N GLY A 23 -15.36 -32.73 1.52
CA GLY A 23 -14.85 -33.19 2.80
C GLY A 23 -15.02 -32.11 3.83
N HIS A 24 -15.77 -32.44 4.89
CA HIS A 24 -15.75 -31.71 6.14
C HIS A 24 -14.30 -31.72 6.65
N HIS A 25 -13.51 -30.75 6.17
CA HIS A 25 -12.53 -30.12 7.02
C HIS A 25 -13.31 -29.73 8.26
N VAL A 26 -12.85 -30.18 9.43
CA VAL A 26 -13.34 -29.75 10.74
C VAL A 26 -13.16 -28.23 10.78
N GLY A 27 -14.14 -27.54 10.21
CA GLY A 27 -13.94 -26.30 9.50
C GLY A 27 -14.42 -25.18 10.37
N MET A 28 -13.50 -24.33 10.78
CA MET A 28 -13.76 -23.13 11.54
C MET A 28 -15.03 -22.41 11.02
N ALA A 29 -15.93 -22.05 11.93
CA ALA A 29 -17.21 -21.46 11.53
C ALA A 29 -16.98 -20.13 10.80
N ASP A 30 -17.44 -20.06 9.55
CA ASP A 30 -17.48 -18.82 8.78
C ASP A 30 -18.35 -17.80 9.54
N LEU A 31 -17.80 -16.61 9.80
CA LEU A 31 -18.53 -15.53 10.47
C LEU A 31 -18.92 -14.47 9.44
N SER A 32 -20.19 -14.12 9.38
CA SER A 32 -20.67 -13.05 8.51
C SER A 32 -21.67 -12.16 9.22
N GLY A 33 -21.62 -10.85 8.97
CA GLY A 33 -22.52 -9.90 9.59
C GLY A 33 -22.26 -8.47 9.13
N VAL A 34 -23.13 -7.55 9.55
CA VAL A 34 -22.96 -6.12 9.26
C VAL A 34 -22.02 -5.48 10.28
N LEU A 35 -20.99 -4.79 9.80
CA LEU A 35 -20.15 -3.92 10.60
C LEU A 35 -20.12 -2.52 9.98
N SER A 36 -20.10 -1.49 10.81
CA SER A 36 -19.90 -0.13 10.31
C SER A 36 -18.41 0.06 10.03
N LYS A 37 -18.06 0.29 8.77
CA LYS A 37 -16.68 0.50 8.31
C LYS A 37 -16.42 1.97 8.03
N TRP A 38 -15.32 2.51 8.55
CA TRP A 38 -14.88 3.86 8.18
C TRP A 38 -14.49 3.91 6.70
N THR A 39 -14.97 4.94 6.00
CA THR A 39 -14.69 5.16 4.58
C THR A 39 -13.81 6.38 4.35
N ASN A 40 -14.30 7.57 4.69
CA ASN A 40 -13.58 8.84 4.60
C ASN A 40 -14.32 9.91 5.43
N TYR A 41 -13.78 11.12 5.51
CA TYR A 41 -14.42 12.23 6.24
C TYR A 41 -15.74 12.74 5.63
N ILE A 42 -16.05 12.41 4.37
CA ILE A 42 -17.28 12.85 3.70
C ILE A 42 -18.45 11.92 4.04
N HIS A 43 -18.20 10.61 4.03
CA HIS A 43 -19.24 9.58 4.21
C HIS A 43 -19.16 8.89 5.57
N GLY A 44 -18.07 9.08 6.32
CA GLY A 44 -17.89 8.56 7.66
C GLY A 44 -17.95 7.05 7.76
N TRP A 45 -18.63 6.58 8.80
CA TRP A 45 -18.94 5.18 9.07
C TRP A 45 -20.10 4.73 8.20
N GLN A 46 -19.94 3.59 7.55
CA GLN A 46 -20.93 3.05 6.63
C GLN A 46 -21.08 1.55 6.83
N ASP A 47 -22.31 1.07 6.85
CA ASP A 47 -22.59 -0.35 7.04
C ASP A 47 -22.10 -1.16 5.86
N ARG A 48 -21.37 -2.23 6.15
CA ARG A 48 -20.84 -3.17 5.17
C ARG A 48 -21.12 -4.58 5.65
N TRP A 49 -21.51 -5.43 4.71
CA TRP A 49 -21.58 -6.86 4.97
C TRP A 49 -20.16 -7.41 4.97
N VAL A 50 -19.70 -7.91 6.11
CA VAL A 50 -18.35 -8.45 6.31
C VAL A 50 -18.47 -9.96 6.42
N VAL A 51 -17.52 -10.66 5.78
CA VAL A 51 -17.45 -12.12 5.75
C VAL A 51 -16.03 -12.54 6.10
N LEU A 52 -15.90 -13.37 7.12
CA LEU A 52 -14.69 -14.07 7.52
C LEU A 52 -14.79 -15.51 7.04
N LYS A 53 -13.92 -15.89 6.12
CA LYS A 53 -13.86 -17.24 5.54
C LYS A 53 -12.46 -17.54 5.05
N ASN A 54 -11.98 -18.77 5.23
CA ASN A 54 -10.69 -19.24 4.68
C ASN A 54 -9.52 -18.28 4.99
N ASN A 55 -9.36 -17.90 6.26
CA ASN A 55 -8.32 -16.97 6.73
C ASN A 55 -8.34 -15.59 6.04
N THR A 56 -9.50 -15.22 5.47
CA THR A 56 -9.68 -14.02 4.67
C THR A 56 -10.89 -13.24 5.17
N LEU A 57 -10.70 -11.96 5.46
CA LEU A 57 -11.78 -11.05 5.83
C LEU A 57 -12.14 -10.18 4.61
N SER A 58 -13.35 -10.37 4.09
CA SER A 58 -13.84 -9.65 2.91
C SER A 58 -15.05 -8.79 3.26
N TYR A 59 -15.27 -7.68 2.55
CA TYR A 59 -16.47 -6.88 2.73
C TYR A 59 -17.15 -6.47 1.42
N TYR A 60 -18.46 -6.29 1.54
CA TYR A 60 -19.41 -6.03 0.48
C TYR A 60 -20.29 -4.84 0.86
N LYS A 61 -20.96 -4.24 -0.12
CA LYS A 61 -21.89 -3.14 0.15
C LYS A 61 -23.13 -3.63 0.91
N SER A 62 -23.63 -4.81 0.57
CA SER A 62 -24.74 -5.50 1.24
C SER A 62 -24.57 -7.02 1.10
N GLN A 63 -25.38 -7.79 1.82
CA GLN A 63 -25.39 -9.25 1.78
C GLN A 63 -25.75 -9.80 0.38
N ASP A 64 -26.67 -9.14 -0.32
CA ASP A 64 -27.14 -9.54 -1.65
C ASP A 64 -26.08 -9.37 -2.74
N GLU A 65 -25.03 -8.57 -2.49
CA GLU A 65 -23.94 -8.29 -3.44
C GLU A 65 -22.73 -9.22 -3.25
N THR A 66 -22.88 -10.37 -2.58
CA THR A 66 -21.74 -11.26 -2.23
C THR A 66 -21.11 -12.00 -3.42
N GLU A 67 -21.88 -12.29 -4.48
CA GLU A 67 -21.40 -13.08 -5.63
C GLU A 67 -20.49 -12.28 -6.59
N TYR A 68 -20.74 -10.98 -6.76
CA TYR A 68 -19.99 -10.12 -7.72
C TYR A 68 -19.57 -8.76 -7.16
N GLY A 69 -19.83 -8.47 -5.88
CA GLY A 69 -19.71 -7.13 -5.29
C GLY A 69 -18.61 -6.95 -4.25
N CYS A 70 -17.60 -7.83 -4.20
CA CYS A 70 -16.49 -7.73 -3.25
C CYS A 70 -15.76 -6.39 -3.40
N ARG A 71 -15.76 -5.58 -2.33
CA ARG A 71 -15.17 -4.23 -2.33
C ARG A 71 -13.76 -4.21 -1.76
N GLY A 72 -13.41 -5.19 -0.94
CA GLY A 72 -12.08 -5.35 -0.38
C GLY A 72 -11.96 -6.66 0.38
N SER A 73 -10.74 -7.18 0.44
CA SER A 73 -10.40 -8.45 1.06
C SER A 73 -9.03 -8.35 1.73
N LEU A 74 -8.89 -8.91 2.94
CA LEU A 74 -7.67 -8.92 3.75
C LEU A 74 -7.32 -10.36 4.14
N CYS A 75 -6.11 -10.80 3.80
CA CYS A 75 -5.56 -12.05 4.31
C CYS A 75 -5.07 -11.88 5.75
N LEU A 76 -5.55 -12.73 6.65
CA LEU A 76 -5.36 -12.57 8.09
C LEU A 76 -4.04 -13.16 8.63
N THR A 77 -3.28 -13.88 7.80
CA THR A 77 -2.00 -14.53 8.17
C THR A 77 -1.05 -13.62 8.96
N LYS A 78 -1.01 -12.31 8.65
CA LYS A 78 -0.18 -11.31 9.35
C LYS A 78 -1.00 -10.12 9.87
N ALA A 79 -2.29 -10.32 10.11
CA ALA A 79 -3.15 -9.26 10.61
C ALA A 79 -2.82 -8.94 12.08
N VAL A 80 -2.75 -7.65 12.39
CA VAL A 80 -2.74 -7.12 13.76
C VAL A 80 -4.12 -6.55 14.02
N ILE A 81 -4.70 -6.93 15.16
CA ILE A 81 -6.04 -6.51 15.58
C ILE A 81 -5.86 -5.67 16.84
N THR A 82 -6.32 -4.42 16.77
CA THR A 82 -6.17 -3.44 17.85
C THR A 82 -7.55 -2.98 18.29
N PRO A 83 -8.05 -3.46 19.45
CA PRO A 83 -9.24 -2.89 20.07
C PRO A 83 -9.01 -1.42 20.40
N HIS A 84 -10.01 -0.56 20.17
CA HIS A 84 -9.87 0.86 20.47
C HIS A 84 -10.05 1.15 21.97
N GLU A 85 -9.19 1.99 22.56
CA GLU A 85 -9.15 2.24 24.02
C GLU A 85 -10.39 2.96 24.56
N PHE A 86 -10.99 3.86 23.77
CA PHE A 86 -12.11 4.70 24.20
C PHE A 86 -13.45 4.35 23.56
N ASP A 87 -13.41 3.49 22.54
CA ASP A 87 -14.60 3.15 21.74
C ASP A 87 -14.77 1.65 21.84
N GLU A 88 -15.62 1.25 22.79
CA GLU A 88 -15.83 -0.15 23.16
C GLU A 88 -16.46 -0.98 22.03
N CYS A 89 -16.98 -0.34 20.98
CA CYS A 89 -17.52 -1.04 19.81
C CYS A 89 -16.50 -1.12 18.66
N ARG A 90 -15.37 -0.39 18.73
CA ARG A 90 -14.41 -0.28 17.63
C ARG A 90 -13.21 -1.23 17.77
N MET A 91 -12.84 -1.80 16.64
CA MET A 91 -11.62 -2.57 16.43
C MET A 91 -10.97 -2.15 15.10
N ASP A 92 -9.64 -2.10 15.11
CA ASP A 92 -8.85 -1.74 13.95
C ASP A 92 -8.07 -2.98 13.49
N ILE A 93 -8.25 -3.38 12.24
CA ILE A 93 -7.57 -4.55 11.65
C ILE A 93 -6.57 -4.03 10.63
N SER A 94 -5.28 -4.25 10.90
CA SER A 94 -4.19 -3.82 10.02
C SER A 94 -3.43 -5.01 9.46
N VAL A 95 -3.22 -5.01 8.15
CA VAL A 95 -2.32 -5.95 7.45
C VAL A 95 -1.39 -5.12 6.59
N ASN A 96 -0.08 -5.17 6.88
CA ASN A 96 0.91 -4.30 6.25
C ASN A 96 0.48 -2.82 6.39
N ASP A 97 0.26 -2.12 5.27
CA ASP A 97 -0.17 -0.72 5.23
C ASP A 97 -1.69 -0.51 5.08
N SER A 98 -2.47 -1.60 5.05
CA SER A 98 -3.94 -1.53 4.94
C SER A 98 -4.57 -1.64 6.32
N VAL A 99 -5.30 -0.60 6.73
CA VAL A 99 -6.02 -0.56 8.00
C VAL A 99 -7.52 -0.44 7.74
N TRP A 100 -8.31 -1.34 8.32
CA TRP A 100 -9.76 -1.25 8.37
C TRP A 100 -10.19 -0.89 9.77
N TYR A 101 -10.87 0.25 9.89
CA TYR A 101 -11.54 0.67 11.11
C TYR A 101 -12.97 0.15 11.06
N LEU A 102 -13.33 -0.73 12.00
CA LEU A 102 -14.62 -1.40 12.06
C LEU A 102 -15.27 -1.14 13.41
N ARG A 103 -16.59 -0.98 13.40
CA ARG A 103 -17.44 -0.91 14.60
C ARG A 103 -18.48 -2.02 14.56
N ALA A 104 -18.58 -2.75 15.65
CA ALA A 104 -19.67 -3.68 15.91
C ALA A 104 -20.87 -2.95 16.52
N GLN A 105 -21.97 -3.68 16.71
CA GLN A 105 -23.18 -3.14 17.31
C GLN A 105 -23.01 -2.81 18.80
N ASP A 106 -22.25 -3.65 19.50
CA ASP A 106 -21.95 -3.53 20.93
C ASP A 106 -20.58 -4.17 21.25
N PRO A 107 -20.07 -4.01 22.48
CA PRO A 107 -18.76 -4.54 22.88
C PRO A 107 -18.66 -6.06 22.83
N ASP A 108 -19.77 -6.77 23.07
CA ASP A 108 -19.81 -8.24 23.05
C ASP A 108 -19.65 -8.76 21.62
N HIS A 109 -20.39 -8.18 20.66
CA HIS A 109 -20.21 -8.48 19.25
C HIS A 109 -18.83 -8.08 18.74
N ARG A 110 -18.26 -6.97 19.21
CA ARG A 110 -16.86 -6.62 18.90
C ARG A 110 -15.93 -7.75 19.34
N GLN A 111 -16.08 -8.24 20.56
CA GLN A 111 -15.24 -9.32 21.07
C GLN A 111 -15.43 -10.62 20.27
N GLN A 112 -16.67 -10.97 19.94
CA GLN A 112 -16.96 -12.14 19.10
C GLN A 112 -16.25 -12.08 17.74
N TRP A 113 -16.22 -10.92 17.10
CA TRP A 113 -15.48 -10.72 15.85
C TRP A 113 -13.98 -10.84 16.04
N ILE A 114 -13.42 -10.24 17.10
CA ILE A 114 -11.99 -10.35 17.41
C ILE A 114 -11.61 -11.83 17.60
N ASP A 115 -12.31 -12.54 18.48
CA ASP A 115 -12.03 -13.93 18.80
C ASP A 115 -12.09 -14.83 17.55
N ALA A 116 -13.10 -14.63 16.70
CA ALA A 116 -13.23 -15.38 15.45
C ALA A 116 -12.07 -15.12 14.48
N ILE A 117 -11.62 -13.87 14.35
CA ILE A 117 -10.50 -13.48 13.49
C ILE A 117 -9.18 -14.03 14.05
N GLU A 118 -8.97 -13.96 15.36
CA GLU A 118 -7.78 -14.50 16.01
C GLU A 118 -7.68 -16.01 15.87
N LEU A 119 -8.81 -16.72 16.00
CA LEU A 119 -8.89 -18.16 15.78
C LEU A 119 -8.48 -18.54 14.35
N HIS A 120 -8.99 -17.82 13.34
CA HIS A 120 -8.65 -18.02 11.93
C HIS A 120 -7.16 -17.76 11.65
N ARG A 121 -6.60 -16.73 12.28
CA ARG A 121 -5.17 -16.41 12.16
C ARG A 121 -4.28 -17.50 12.75
N ALA A 122 -4.62 -18.04 13.92
CA ALA A 122 -3.81 -19.01 14.66
C ALA A 122 -3.66 -20.37 13.95
N ASP A 123 -4.68 -20.79 13.21
CA ASP A 123 -4.72 -22.11 12.54
C ASP A 123 -3.91 -22.15 11.23
N SER A 124 -3.56 -20.99 10.66
CA SER A 124 -2.81 -20.89 9.39
C SER A 124 -1.32 -21.25 9.46
N GLY A 125 -0.83 -21.74 10.62
CA GLY A 125 0.39 -22.55 10.73
C GLY A 125 1.72 -21.84 10.46
N TYR A 126 2.25 -21.09 11.46
CA TYR A 126 3.64 -21.19 11.98
C TYR A 126 3.89 -20.11 13.06
N GLY A 127 4.28 -20.53 14.27
CA GLY A 127 5.22 -19.77 15.10
C GLY A 127 4.69 -18.67 16.03
N SER A 128 4.35 -19.07 17.26
CA SER A 128 4.60 -18.37 18.52
C SER A 128 5.47 -17.11 18.46
N GLU A 129 4.89 -15.93 18.70
CA GLU A 129 5.54 -14.78 19.36
C GLU A 129 4.44 -13.86 19.98
N SER A 130 3.66 -14.36 20.93
CA SER A 130 2.79 -13.50 21.75
C SER A 130 2.74 -13.95 23.21
N SER A 131 3.89 -13.89 23.90
CA SER A 131 3.84 -13.70 25.35
C SER A 131 5.15 -13.18 25.90
N LEU A 132 5.03 -12.17 26.77
CA LEU A 132 6.06 -11.59 27.63
C LEU A 132 6.93 -10.50 26.98
N ARG A 133 6.48 -9.24 27.11
CA ARG A 133 7.26 -8.20 27.83
C ARG A 133 6.44 -6.96 28.15
N ARG A 134 6.00 -6.90 29.42
CA ARG A 134 5.72 -5.66 30.13
C ARG A 134 7.06 -4.97 30.43
N GLN A 135 7.04 -3.63 30.43
CA GLN A 135 8.03 -2.66 30.91
C GLN A 135 9.38 -2.48 30.17
N GLY A 136 9.70 -1.20 29.91
CA GLY A 136 11.07 -0.67 30.07
C GLY A 136 11.84 -0.24 28.81
N SER A 137 11.75 1.05 28.47
CA SER A 137 12.81 1.95 27.96
C SER A 137 13.76 1.56 26.80
N MET A 138 13.73 2.44 25.78
CA MET A 138 14.81 2.98 24.92
C MET A 138 15.65 2.09 23.97
N LEU A 139 15.60 2.53 22.70
CA LEU A 139 16.63 2.50 21.65
C LEU A 139 17.02 1.13 21.07
N SER A 140 16.67 0.91 19.80
CA SER A 140 17.70 0.49 18.84
C SER A 140 17.36 0.91 17.41
N LEU A 141 18.39 1.49 16.79
CA LEU A 141 18.47 2.02 15.44
C LEU A 141 18.74 0.91 14.42
N THR A 142 18.38 1.18 13.17
CA THR A 142 18.79 0.50 11.91
C THR A 142 18.13 -0.88 11.69
N SER A 143 17.53 -1.20 10.55
CA SER A 143 17.93 -0.85 9.20
C SER A 143 16.76 -0.83 8.22
N ALA A 144 16.99 -0.01 7.18
CA ALA A 144 16.26 0.16 5.94
C ALA A 144 15.64 -1.12 5.35
N THR A 145 14.40 -1.02 4.86
CA THR A 145 14.07 -0.98 3.42
C THR A 145 12.61 -0.56 3.25
N SER A 146 12.38 0.71 2.88
CA SER A 146 11.10 1.19 2.39
C SER A 146 10.89 0.70 0.96
N GLY A 147 9.71 0.16 0.65
CA GLY A 147 9.40 -0.33 -0.69
C GLY A 147 7.94 -0.66 -0.95
N TYR A 148 7.09 0.38 -0.94
CA TYR A 148 5.85 0.50 -1.74
C TYR A 148 4.58 -0.27 -1.28
N SER A 149 3.66 0.43 -0.61
CA SER A 149 2.21 0.20 -0.77
C SER A 149 1.55 1.41 -1.42
N ALA A 150 0.99 1.21 -2.61
CA ALA A 150 0.15 2.17 -3.30
C ALA A 150 -1.31 1.93 -2.91
N THR A 151 -1.96 2.97 -2.41
CA THR A 151 -3.42 3.04 -2.26
C THR A 151 -4.08 3.39 -3.60
N SER A 152 -5.35 2.95 -3.70
CA SER A 152 -6.40 3.43 -4.61
C SER A 152 -6.49 2.80 -6.00
N THR A 153 -7.42 1.86 -6.04
CA THR A 153 -8.08 1.24 -7.18
C THR A 153 -8.87 2.26 -8.01
N SER A 154 -8.16 2.94 -8.91
CA SER A 154 -8.72 3.37 -10.20
C SER A 154 -7.74 3.09 -11.36
N SER A 155 -6.73 2.26 -11.11
CA SER A 155 -5.62 1.98 -12.03
C SER A 155 -5.43 0.50 -12.35
N PHE A 156 -6.48 -0.34 -12.25
CA PHE A 156 -6.40 -1.76 -12.63
C PHE A 156 -6.08 -1.99 -14.12
N LYS A 157 -5.78 -0.95 -14.90
CA LYS A 157 -5.18 -1.05 -16.25
C LYS A 157 -3.77 -0.45 -16.37
N LYS A 158 -3.25 0.24 -15.34
CA LYS A 158 -1.99 1.02 -15.43
C LYS A 158 -0.76 0.28 -14.90
N GLY A 159 -0.95 -0.76 -14.09
CA GLY A 159 0.13 -1.64 -13.60
C GLY A 159 0.43 -2.81 -14.54
N HIS A 160 -0.51 -3.16 -15.43
CA HIS A 160 -0.34 -4.24 -16.39
C HIS A 160 0.69 -3.88 -17.46
N SER A 161 0.70 -2.63 -17.96
CA SER A 161 1.61 -2.26 -19.06
C SER A 161 3.09 -2.37 -18.69
N LEU A 162 3.51 -1.94 -17.50
CA LEU A 162 4.93 -2.08 -17.10
C LEU A 162 5.28 -3.54 -16.82
N ARG A 163 4.37 -4.31 -16.20
CA ARG A 163 4.56 -5.73 -15.93
C ARG A 163 4.68 -6.53 -17.23
N GLU A 164 3.82 -6.24 -18.21
CA GLU A 164 3.88 -6.83 -19.56
C GLU A 164 5.19 -6.50 -20.25
N LYS A 165 5.67 -5.24 -20.15
CA LYS A 165 6.93 -4.82 -20.75
C LYS A 165 8.14 -5.45 -20.08
N LEU A 166 8.09 -5.68 -18.76
CA LEU A 166 9.10 -6.46 -18.05
C LEU A 166 9.10 -7.92 -18.48
N ALA A 167 7.93 -8.54 -18.66
CA ALA A 167 7.83 -9.91 -19.18
C ALA A 167 8.34 -10.04 -20.64
N GLU A 168 8.07 -9.03 -21.48
CA GLU A 168 8.65 -8.93 -22.83
C GLU A 168 10.19 -8.85 -22.76
N MET A 169 10.73 -8.05 -21.85
CA MET A 169 12.19 -7.97 -21.63
C MET A 169 12.79 -9.28 -21.11
N GLU A 170 12.12 -10.00 -20.22
CA GLU A 170 12.55 -11.32 -19.76
C GLU A 170 12.62 -12.30 -20.94
N THR A 171 11.63 -12.28 -21.83
CA THR A 171 11.64 -13.09 -23.05
C THR A 171 12.80 -12.71 -23.96
N PHE A 172 13.06 -11.42 -24.17
CA PHE A 172 14.20 -10.97 -24.97
C PHE A 172 15.55 -11.33 -24.34
N ARG A 173 15.67 -11.24 -23.01
CA ARG A 173 16.86 -11.66 -22.27
C ARG A 173 17.16 -13.14 -22.53
N ASP A 174 16.15 -13.99 -22.46
CA ASP A 174 16.32 -15.43 -22.66
C ASP A 174 16.68 -15.79 -24.11
N ILE A 175 16.14 -15.05 -25.09
CA ILE A 175 16.55 -15.18 -26.50
C ILE A 175 18.00 -14.73 -26.68
N LEU A 176 18.37 -13.58 -26.08
CA LEU A 176 19.70 -13.01 -26.18
C LEU A 176 20.76 -13.93 -25.56
N CYS A 177 20.49 -14.53 -24.40
CA CYS A 177 21.42 -15.48 -23.77
C CYS A 177 21.70 -16.67 -24.70
N ARG A 178 20.66 -17.25 -25.31
CA ARG A 178 20.82 -18.36 -26.27
C ARG A 178 21.63 -17.93 -27.50
N GLN A 179 21.35 -16.75 -28.04
CA GLN A 179 22.10 -16.21 -29.19
C GLN A 179 23.56 -15.97 -28.87
N VAL A 180 23.86 -15.43 -27.68
CA VAL A 180 25.23 -15.22 -27.21
C VAL A 180 25.95 -16.56 -27.04
N ASP A 181 25.31 -17.56 -26.46
CA ASP A 181 25.90 -18.90 -26.32
C ASP A 181 26.20 -19.54 -27.69
N THR A 182 25.29 -19.38 -28.66
CA THR A 182 25.47 -19.88 -30.03
C THR A 182 26.61 -19.14 -30.75
N LEU A 183 26.67 -17.81 -30.63
CA LEU A 183 27.73 -16.98 -31.20
C LEU A 183 29.08 -17.30 -30.55
N GLN A 184 29.14 -17.48 -29.23
CA GLN A 184 30.34 -17.86 -28.50
C GLN A 184 30.88 -19.20 -29.00
N LYS A 185 30.03 -20.24 -29.12
CA LYS A 185 30.42 -21.54 -29.69
C LYS A 185 30.96 -21.44 -31.11
N TYR A 186 30.42 -20.54 -31.93
CA TYR A 186 30.93 -20.28 -33.26
C TYR A 186 32.35 -19.67 -33.22
N PHE A 187 32.57 -18.66 -32.37
CA PHE A 187 33.88 -18.01 -32.24
C PHE A 187 34.94 -18.93 -31.62
N ASP A 188 34.58 -19.71 -30.60
CA ASP A 188 35.47 -20.71 -29.99
C ASP A 188 35.89 -21.77 -31.02
N GLY A 189 34.94 -22.27 -31.81
CA GLY A 189 35.23 -23.21 -32.91
C GLY A 189 36.13 -22.62 -34.00
N CYS A 190 36.03 -21.32 -34.26
CA CYS A 190 36.95 -20.63 -35.16
C CYS A 190 38.35 -20.48 -34.55
N ALA A 191 38.46 -20.13 -33.27
CA ALA A 191 39.73 -19.99 -32.56
C ALA A 191 40.49 -21.34 -32.46
N ASP A 192 39.77 -22.43 -32.20
CA ASP A 192 40.31 -23.80 -32.17
C ASP A 192 40.80 -24.25 -33.55
N ALA A 193 40.09 -23.88 -34.61
CA ALA A 193 40.49 -24.19 -35.99
C ALA A 193 41.77 -23.46 -36.39
N VAL A 194 41.93 -22.19 -36.00
CA VAL A 194 43.15 -21.41 -36.23
C VAL A 194 44.33 -21.98 -35.43
N SER A 195 44.11 -22.38 -34.18
CA SER A 195 45.14 -22.97 -33.31
C SER A 195 45.64 -24.34 -33.82
N LYS A 196 44.76 -25.14 -34.43
CA LYS A 196 45.15 -26.41 -35.07
C LYS A 196 45.92 -26.22 -36.36
N ASP A 197 45.58 -25.20 -37.16
CA ASP A 197 46.28 -24.89 -38.41
C ASP A 197 47.73 -24.42 -38.15
N GLU A 198 47.98 -23.66 -37.09
CA GLU A 198 49.33 -23.26 -36.67
C GLU A 198 50.21 -24.46 -36.27
N LEU A 199 49.68 -25.39 -35.46
CA LEU A 199 50.39 -26.61 -35.05
C LEU A 199 50.70 -27.56 -36.22
N GLN A 200 49.88 -27.53 -37.26
CA GLN A 200 50.02 -28.39 -38.43
C GLN A 200 51.01 -27.80 -39.46
N ARG A 201 51.15 -26.47 -39.50
CA ARG A 201 52.17 -25.78 -40.29
C ARG A 201 53.57 -25.92 -39.69
N ASP A 202 53.67 -25.89 -38.36
CA ASP A 202 54.95 -26.09 -37.63
C ASP A 202 55.50 -27.50 -37.83
N LYS A 203 54.64 -28.53 -37.87
CA LYS A 203 55.04 -29.92 -38.17
C LYS A 203 55.53 -30.16 -39.60
N ILE A 204 55.11 -29.35 -40.57
CA ILE A 204 55.52 -29.48 -41.97
C ILE A 204 56.89 -28.81 -42.21
N MET A 205 57.29 -27.88 -41.35
CA MET A 205 58.60 -27.22 -41.47
C MET A 205 59.77 -27.98 -40.82
N GLU A 206 59.52 -29.04 -40.05
CA GLU A 206 60.59 -29.85 -39.44
C GLU A 206 61.03 -31.07 -40.27
N ASP A 207 60.37 -31.39 -41.40
CA ASP A 207 60.62 -32.64 -42.16
C ASP A 207 61.23 -32.44 -43.57
N ASP A 208 61.57 -31.21 -43.97
CA ASP A 208 62.21 -30.89 -45.27
C ASP A 208 63.66 -30.41 -45.09
N GLU A 209 64.53 -31.28 -44.57
CA GLU A 209 65.98 -31.22 -44.75
C GLU A 209 66.45 -32.57 -45.32
N GLU A 210 66.25 -32.80 -46.62
CA GLU A 210 67.32 -33.20 -47.56
C GLU A 210 66.78 -33.57 -48.97
N GLU A 211 67.56 -33.12 -49.98
CA GLU A 211 67.70 -33.66 -51.35
C GLU A 211 67.02 -32.90 -52.53
N PHE A 212 67.83 -32.03 -53.16
CA PHE A 212 67.69 -31.55 -54.54
C PHE A 212 68.45 -32.50 -55.50
N PRO A 213 68.06 -32.63 -56.80
CA PRO A 213 68.67 -31.74 -57.80
C PRO A 213 67.76 -31.29 -58.98
N ASN A 214 67.78 -29.97 -59.18
CA ASN A 214 67.78 -29.13 -60.39
C ASN A 214 67.47 -29.71 -61.80
N THR A 215 66.59 -29.04 -62.58
CA THR A 215 66.96 -28.28 -63.81
C THR A 215 65.78 -27.59 -64.55
N ARG A 216 66.02 -26.31 -64.90
CA ARG A 216 65.59 -25.52 -66.10
C ARG A 216 64.25 -24.74 -66.15
N THR A 217 64.39 -23.42 -65.91
CA THR A 217 64.03 -22.22 -66.72
C THR A 217 63.09 -22.38 -67.94
N ASP A 218 61.96 -21.67 -68.00
CA ASP A 218 61.84 -20.31 -68.58
C ASP A 218 60.40 -19.72 -68.45
N GLU A 219 60.33 -18.39 -68.54
CA GLU A 219 59.24 -17.44 -68.25
C GLU A 219 57.87 -17.68 -68.91
N PHE A 220 56.78 -17.27 -68.25
CA PHE A 220 55.84 -16.25 -68.74
C PHE A 220 54.79 -15.88 -67.66
N LEU A 221 54.73 -14.59 -67.36
CA LEU A 221 53.76 -13.91 -66.49
C LEU A 221 52.31 -14.22 -66.90
N HIS A 222 51.42 -14.48 -65.95
CA HIS A 222 50.04 -13.96 -65.94
C HIS A 222 49.51 -13.81 -64.50
N ASN A 223 49.27 -12.55 -64.14
CA ASN A 223 48.48 -12.11 -63.00
C ASN A 223 47.12 -12.81 -62.98
N ASN A 224 46.81 -13.53 -61.90
CA ASN A 224 45.49 -13.58 -61.24
C ASN A 224 45.49 -14.71 -60.19
N GLY A 225 45.92 -14.41 -58.96
CA GLY A 225 45.94 -15.39 -57.87
C GLY A 225 45.54 -14.86 -56.50
N LYS A 226 45.21 -13.56 -56.37
CA LYS A 226 44.76 -12.99 -55.08
C LYS A 226 43.35 -13.41 -54.67
N GLU A 227 42.62 -14.11 -55.54
CA GLU A 227 41.29 -14.63 -55.21
C GLU A 227 41.33 -16.03 -54.60
N LYS A 228 42.39 -16.83 -54.81
CA LYS A 228 42.47 -18.22 -54.29
C LYS A 228 42.88 -18.32 -52.82
N LEU A 229 43.57 -17.33 -52.27
CA LEU A 229 43.90 -17.33 -50.83
C LEU A 229 42.68 -16.96 -49.95
N LEU A 230 41.75 -16.16 -50.50
CA LEU A 230 40.48 -15.85 -49.83
C LEU A 230 39.43 -16.96 -49.98
N GLN A 231 39.58 -17.84 -50.97
CA GLN A 231 38.61 -18.91 -51.24
C GLN A 231 38.82 -20.16 -50.36
N SER A 232 39.98 -20.29 -49.71
CA SER A 232 40.23 -21.34 -48.70
C SER A 232 39.77 -20.98 -47.30
N LEU A 233 39.36 -19.73 -47.07
CA LEU A 233 38.91 -19.23 -45.77
C LEU A 233 37.38 -19.06 -45.68
N THR A 234 36.60 -19.54 -46.66
CA THR A 234 35.17 -19.74 -46.37
C THR A 234 35.09 -20.85 -45.34
N PRO A 235 34.69 -20.58 -44.08
CA PRO A 235 34.48 -21.64 -43.10
C PRO A 235 33.17 -22.31 -43.52
N LYS A 236 33.24 -23.17 -44.54
CA LYS A 236 32.13 -24.06 -44.88
C LYS A 236 32.02 -25.05 -43.73
N GLY A 237 31.21 -24.66 -42.75
CA GLY A 237 30.69 -25.55 -41.72
C GLY A 237 31.63 -25.80 -40.56
N ILE A 238 32.19 -24.76 -39.93
CA ILE A 238 32.54 -24.92 -38.51
C ILE A 238 31.20 -25.00 -37.76
N ASN A 239 30.77 -26.22 -37.46
CA ASN A 239 29.65 -26.59 -36.58
C ASN A 239 28.20 -26.42 -37.09
N GLY A 240 27.96 -26.14 -38.38
CA GLY A 240 26.59 -26.07 -38.92
C GLY A 240 25.74 -24.91 -38.38
N ILE A 241 26.37 -23.91 -37.76
CA ILE A 241 25.72 -22.74 -37.17
C ILE A 241 25.49 -21.68 -38.26
N ASP A 242 24.24 -21.23 -38.45
CA ASP A 242 23.91 -20.09 -39.31
C ASP A 242 24.25 -18.76 -38.62
N PHE A 243 25.54 -18.41 -38.63
CA PHE A 243 26.05 -17.17 -38.01
C PHE A 243 25.32 -15.91 -38.49
N LYS A 244 24.92 -15.88 -39.78
CA LYS A 244 24.23 -14.72 -40.35
C LYS A 244 22.81 -14.61 -39.80
N GLY A 245 22.09 -15.72 -39.69
CA GLY A 245 20.78 -15.77 -39.04
C GLY A 245 20.84 -15.39 -37.56
N GLU A 246 21.83 -15.90 -36.83
CA GLU A 246 22.05 -15.57 -35.40
C GLU A 246 22.39 -14.09 -35.21
N ALA A 247 23.24 -13.50 -36.03
CA ALA A 247 23.58 -12.08 -35.96
C ALA A 247 22.37 -11.16 -36.27
N ILE A 248 21.53 -11.53 -37.24
CA ILE A 248 20.31 -10.78 -37.58
C ILE A 248 19.31 -10.82 -36.42
N THR A 249 19.07 -11.99 -35.85
CA THR A 249 18.14 -12.15 -34.74
C THR A 249 18.66 -11.51 -33.46
N PHE A 250 19.96 -11.55 -33.19
CA PHE A 250 20.62 -10.83 -32.10
C PHE A 250 20.42 -9.31 -32.21
N LYS A 251 20.64 -8.76 -33.41
CA LYS A 251 20.41 -7.33 -33.69
C LYS A 251 18.94 -6.95 -33.48
N ALA A 252 18.00 -7.77 -33.95
CA ALA A 252 16.57 -7.53 -33.78
C ALA A 252 16.15 -7.60 -32.30
N THR A 253 16.64 -8.60 -31.56
CA THR A 253 16.35 -8.80 -30.14
C THR A 253 16.88 -7.63 -29.30
N THR A 254 18.11 -7.20 -29.55
CA THR A 254 18.71 -6.05 -28.87
C THR A 254 17.95 -4.75 -29.16
N ALA A 255 17.51 -4.54 -30.41
CA ALA A 255 16.67 -3.39 -30.75
C ALA A 255 15.30 -3.43 -30.04
N GLY A 256 14.70 -4.63 -29.91
CA GLY A 256 13.47 -4.84 -29.16
C GLY A 256 13.61 -4.52 -27.67
N ILE A 257 14.74 -4.90 -27.05
CA ILE A 257 15.07 -4.56 -25.65
C ILE A 257 15.17 -3.04 -25.49
N LEU A 258 15.91 -2.36 -26.36
CA LEU A 258 16.08 -0.90 -26.29
C LEU A 258 14.73 -0.16 -26.41
N ALA A 259 13.88 -0.57 -27.35
CA ALA A 259 12.55 0.01 -27.51
C ALA A 259 11.67 -0.21 -26.26
N THR A 260 11.75 -1.41 -25.68
CA THR A 260 10.97 -1.77 -24.48
C THR A 260 11.44 -1.01 -23.24
N LEU A 261 12.76 -0.85 -23.06
CA LEU A 261 13.36 -0.02 -22.02
C LEU A 261 12.93 1.44 -22.15
N SER A 262 12.98 2.01 -23.36
CA SER A 262 12.50 3.37 -23.62
C SER A 262 11.03 3.53 -23.19
N HIS A 263 10.19 2.55 -23.53
CA HIS A 263 8.79 2.58 -23.13
C HIS A 263 8.60 2.44 -21.61
N CYS A 264 9.43 1.64 -20.93
CA CYS A 264 9.40 1.55 -19.46
C CYS A 264 9.75 2.88 -18.81
N ILE A 265 10.76 3.59 -19.32
CA ILE A 265 11.15 4.94 -18.84
C ILE A 265 9.95 5.90 -18.99
N ASP A 266 9.31 5.94 -20.15
CA ASP A 266 8.13 6.79 -20.37
C ASP A 266 6.99 6.49 -19.39
N LEU A 267 6.74 5.20 -19.09
CA LEU A 267 5.75 4.80 -18.11
C LEU A 267 6.11 5.26 -16.69
N MET A 268 7.40 5.18 -16.33
CA MET A 268 7.88 5.65 -15.02
C MET A 268 7.78 7.18 -14.89
N VAL A 269 8.20 7.94 -15.91
CA VAL A 269 8.09 9.40 -15.95
C VAL A 269 6.63 9.84 -15.83
N LYS A 270 5.73 9.23 -16.62
CA LYS A 270 4.27 9.52 -16.52
C LYS A 270 3.70 9.20 -15.15
N ARG A 271 4.22 8.18 -14.48
CA ARG A 271 3.81 7.82 -13.11
C ARG A 271 4.32 8.89 -12.15
N GLU A 272 5.59 9.26 -12.21
CA GLU A 272 6.20 10.31 -11.37
C GLU A 272 5.46 11.64 -11.50
N ASP A 273 5.21 12.13 -12.72
CA ASP A 273 4.43 13.35 -12.96
C ASP A 273 3.05 13.30 -12.32
N SER A 274 2.38 12.14 -12.42
CA SER A 274 1.07 11.94 -11.81
C SER A 274 1.12 11.96 -10.28
N TRP A 275 2.20 11.47 -9.68
CA TRP A 275 2.41 11.52 -8.24
C TRP A 275 2.76 12.93 -7.78
N GLN A 276 3.62 13.63 -8.51
CA GLN A 276 4.01 15.00 -8.21
C GLN A 276 2.79 15.94 -8.21
N ARG A 277 1.93 15.85 -9.24
CA ARG A 277 0.67 16.62 -9.29
C ARG A 277 -0.29 16.30 -8.14
N ARG A 278 -0.30 15.06 -7.63
CA ARG A 278 -1.11 14.69 -6.47
C ARG A 278 -0.54 15.29 -5.19
N LEU A 279 0.77 15.22 -5.03
CA LEU A 279 1.47 15.81 -3.90
C LEU A 279 1.26 17.32 -3.85
N GLU A 280 1.43 18.02 -4.97
CA GLU A 280 1.15 19.46 -5.08
C GLU A 280 -0.27 19.83 -4.65
N LYS A 281 -1.28 19.04 -5.07
CA LYS A 281 -2.67 19.27 -4.65
C LYS A 281 -2.87 19.10 -3.15
N GLU A 282 -2.23 18.10 -2.53
CA GLU A 282 -2.32 17.90 -1.08
C GLU A 282 -1.57 18.98 -0.30
N MET A 283 -0.38 19.40 -0.77
CA MET A 283 0.35 20.52 -0.19
C MET A 283 -0.47 21.82 -0.25
N GLU A 284 -1.10 22.10 -1.39
CA GLU A 284 -1.93 23.29 -1.57
C GLU A 284 -3.19 23.28 -0.69
N LYS A 285 -3.83 22.11 -0.50
CA LYS A 285 -4.93 21.97 0.46
C LYS A 285 -4.46 22.22 1.89
N ARG A 286 -3.32 21.65 2.29
CA ARG A 286 -2.73 21.85 3.61
C ARG A 286 -2.43 23.32 3.86
N ARG A 287 -1.83 23.99 2.88
CA ARG A 287 -1.54 25.44 2.92
C ARG A 287 -2.82 26.25 3.16
N ARG A 288 -3.89 25.99 2.42
CA ARG A 288 -5.19 26.70 2.60
C ARG A 288 -5.79 26.49 3.98
N ILE A 289 -5.72 25.27 4.53
CA ILE A 289 -6.24 24.99 5.87
C ILE A 289 -5.39 25.70 6.93
N GLU A 290 -4.07 25.66 6.80
CA GLU A 290 -3.16 26.35 7.72
C GLU A 290 -3.38 27.87 7.71
N GLU A 291 -3.56 28.46 6.53
CA GLU A 291 -3.89 29.88 6.37
C GLU A 291 -5.26 30.23 6.96
N GLY A 292 -6.28 29.38 6.74
CA GLY A 292 -7.60 29.53 7.35
C GLY A 292 -7.54 29.48 8.88
N TYR A 293 -6.77 28.54 9.44
CA TYR A 293 -6.55 28.41 10.87
C TYR A 293 -5.83 29.64 11.46
N LYS A 294 -4.73 30.10 10.82
CA LYS A 294 -4.01 31.32 11.23
C LYS A 294 -4.91 32.56 11.17
N SER A 295 -5.74 32.67 10.13
CA SER A 295 -6.70 33.77 9.99
C SER A 295 -7.75 33.75 11.11
N ALA A 296 -8.37 32.60 11.38
CA ALA A 296 -9.33 32.44 12.47
C ALA A 296 -8.72 32.75 13.85
N LEU A 297 -7.49 32.32 14.09
CA LEU A 297 -6.75 32.62 15.32
C LEU A 297 -6.49 34.12 15.47
N ASN A 298 -6.13 34.82 14.39
CA ASN A 298 -5.95 36.27 14.40
C ASN A 298 -7.27 37.01 14.66
N GLU A 299 -8.39 36.55 14.09
CA GLU A 299 -9.71 37.13 14.36
C GLU A 299 -10.15 36.91 15.82
N LEU A 300 -9.85 35.76 16.41
CA LEU A 300 -10.11 35.51 17.84
C LEU A 300 -9.29 36.47 18.73
N LYS A 301 -8.01 36.68 18.42
CA LYS A 301 -7.15 37.65 19.12
C LYS A 301 -7.61 39.10 18.98
N LYS A 302 -8.26 39.47 17.87
CA LYS A 302 -8.87 40.80 17.71
C LYS A 302 -10.17 40.93 18.51
N LYS A 303 -11.02 39.89 18.50
CA LYS A 303 -12.29 39.87 19.24
C LYS A 303 -12.09 39.90 20.75
N SER A 304 -10.98 39.34 21.27
CA SER A 304 -10.64 39.46 22.70
C SER A 304 -10.25 40.88 23.13
N HIS A 305 -10.14 41.84 22.19
CA HIS A 305 -9.74 43.22 22.47
C HIS A 305 -10.91 44.22 22.43
N PHE A 306 -12.16 43.76 22.38
CA PHE A 306 -13.34 44.62 22.45
C PHE A 306 -14.19 44.26 23.67
N GLY A 307 -13.62 44.46 24.86
CA GLY A 307 -14.39 44.53 26.10
C GLY A 307 -14.96 45.94 26.22
N GLY A 308 -16.25 46.10 25.90
CA GLY A 308 -17.01 47.27 26.32
C GLY A 308 -17.36 47.16 27.82
N PRO A 309 -17.72 48.27 28.48
CA PRO A 309 -18.02 48.31 29.93
C PRO A 309 -19.11 47.32 30.38
N ASP A 310 -19.95 46.85 29.46
CA ASP A 310 -21.13 46.01 29.75
C ASP A 310 -20.85 44.50 29.78
N TYR A 311 -19.59 44.04 29.60
CA TYR A 311 -19.25 42.60 29.52
C TYR A 311 -18.74 41.97 30.83
N GLU A 312 -18.71 42.71 31.94
CA GLU A 312 -18.21 42.21 33.24
C GLU A 312 -19.28 41.98 34.31
N GLU A 313 -20.58 42.21 34.07
CA GLU A 313 -21.64 41.83 35.02
C GLU A 313 -22.08 40.37 34.85
N GLY A 314 -21.15 39.44 35.08
CA GLY A 314 -21.46 38.04 35.33
C GLY A 314 -21.39 37.72 36.83
N PRO A 315 -22.02 36.64 37.32
CA PRO A 315 -22.09 36.28 38.75
C PRO A 315 -20.72 35.98 39.43
N ASN A 316 -19.62 36.10 38.68
CA ASN A 316 -18.24 35.97 39.15
C ASN A 316 -17.44 37.28 39.01
N SER A 317 -18.10 38.42 38.84
CA SER A 317 -17.41 39.71 38.80
C SER A 317 -16.77 39.97 40.16
N LEU A 318 -15.44 39.86 40.22
CA LEU A 318 -14.68 40.23 41.39
C LEU A 318 -14.67 41.76 41.44
N ILE A 319 -15.65 42.33 42.15
CA ILE A 319 -15.59 43.73 42.57
C ILE A 319 -14.26 43.92 43.30
N ASN A 320 -13.45 44.88 42.84
CA ASN A 320 -12.18 45.14 43.50
C ASN A 320 -12.45 45.70 44.91
N GLU A 321 -11.50 45.52 45.83
CA GLU A 321 -11.73 45.91 47.24
C GLU A 321 -12.10 47.40 47.36
N ASP A 322 -11.49 48.27 46.56
CA ASP A 322 -11.74 49.72 46.58
C ASP A 322 -13.21 50.05 46.21
N GLU A 323 -13.76 49.42 45.18
CA GLU A 323 -15.14 49.61 44.73
C GLU A 323 -16.15 49.00 45.72
N PHE A 324 -15.76 47.93 46.42
CA PHE A 324 -16.54 47.40 47.54
C PHE A 324 -16.57 48.40 48.71
N PHE A 325 -15.45 49.01 49.07
CA PHE A 325 -15.40 50.02 50.14
C PHE A 325 -16.20 51.27 49.77
N ASP A 326 -16.11 51.75 48.53
CA ASP A 326 -16.91 52.88 48.03
C ASP A 326 -18.42 52.58 48.07
N ALA A 327 -18.83 51.36 47.69
CA ALA A 327 -20.23 50.96 47.73
C ALA A 327 -20.77 50.86 49.17
N VAL A 328 -19.97 50.34 50.09
CA VAL A 328 -20.31 50.27 51.53
C VAL A 328 -20.37 51.67 52.14
N GLU A 329 -19.41 52.54 51.85
CA GLU A 329 -19.39 53.92 52.32
C GLU A 329 -20.62 54.68 51.80
N ALA A 330 -20.93 54.58 50.50
CA ALA A 330 -22.11 55.20 49.91
C ALA A 330 -23.45 54.64 50.45
N ALA A 331 -23.47 53.40 50.97
CA ALA A 331 -24.65 52.83 51.63
C ALA A 331 -24.81 53.39 53.05
N LEU A 332 -23.73 53.48 53.82
CA LEU A 332 -23.71 54.10 55.16
C LEU A 332 -24.13 55.57 55.09
N ASP A 333 -23.59 56.30 54.12
CA ASP A 333 -23.86 57.72 53.90
C ASP A 333 -25.33 57.99 53.53
N ARG A 334 -26.00 57.01 52.91
CA ARG A 334 -27.44 57.04 52.64
C ARG A 334 -28.26 56.74 53.90
N GLN A 335 -27.80 55.79 54.71
CA GLN A 335 -28.46 55.43 55.97
C GLN A 335 -28.45 56.62 56.95
N ASP A 336 -27.31 57.30 57.11
CA ASP A 336 -27.18 58.47 57.98
C ASP A 336 -28.10 59.62 57.52
N LYS A 337 -28.19 59.86 56.21
CA LYS A 337 -29.13 60.85 55.64
C LYS A 337 -30.59 60.49 55.94
N ILE A 338 -30.94 59.22 55.90
CA ILE A 338 -32.29 58.76 56.24
C ILE A 338 -32.55 58.96 57.73
N GLU A 339 -31.61 58.61 58.61
CA GLU A 339 -31.74 58.81 60.06
C GLU A 339 -31.82 60.28 60.47
N GLU A 340 -31.06 61.16 59.81
CA GLU A 340 -31.18 62.61 60.00
C GLU A 340 -32.53 63.13 59.54
N GLN A 341 -33.05 62.66 58.40
CA GLN A 341 -34.37 63.05 57.92
C GLN A 341 -35.47 62.57 58.85
N VAL A 342 -35.39 61.33 59.35
CA VAL A 342 -36.32 60.78 60.34
C VAL A 342 -36.24 61.58 61.65
N SER A 343 -35.04 61.89 62.13
CA SER A 343 -34.84 62.70 63.33
C SER A 343 -35.41 64.12 63.17
N ARG A 344 -35.25 64.72 61.99
CA ARG A 344 -35.81 66.03 61.65
C ARG A 344 -37.34 65.98 61.58
N TRP A 345 -37.89 64.93 60.98
CA TRP A 345 -39.34 64.65 60.94
C TRP A 345 -39.92 64.49 62.34
N ILE A 346 -39.26 63.71 63.21
CA ILE A 346 -39.66 63.52 64.60
C ILE A 346 -39.65 64.84 65.37
N ARG A 347 -38.61 65.67 65.19
CA ARG A 347 -38.54 67.01 65.82
C ARG A 347 -39.67 67.94 65.35
N LEU A 348 -40.03 67.90 64.08
CA LEU A 348 -41.15 68.67 63.51
C LEU A 348 -42.51 68.20 64.03
N ILE A 349 -42.69 66.90 64.27
CA ILE A 349 -43.92 66.35 64.84
C ILE A 349 -44.05 66.72 66.33
N ILE A 350 -42.96 66.67 67.09
CA ILE A 350 -42.96 66.86 68.56
C ILE A 350 -42.95 68.34 68.97
N SER A 351 -42.52 69.26 68.10
CA SER A 351 -42.55 70.71 68.35
C SER A 351 -43.44 71.45 67.33
N PRO A 352 -44.74 71.59 67.59
CA PRO A 352 -45.59 72.45 66.75
C PRO A 352 -45.12 73.91 66.86
N PRO A 353 -45.16 74.69 65.77
CA PRO A 353 -44.86 76.11 65.86
C PRO A 353 -45.87 76.79 66.79
N LEU A 354 -45.36 77.50 67.80
CA LEU A 354 -46.14 78.45 68.59
C LEU A 354 -46.62 79.55 67.64
N HIS A 355 -47.87 79.46 67.20
CA HIS A 355 -48.55 80.56 66.52
C HIS A 355 -48.56 81.78 67.45
N ARG A 356 -48.02 82.90 66.97
CA ARG A 356 -48.22 84.22 67.56
C ARG A 356 -48.72 85.18 66.51
#